data_AF-A0A261SF14-F1
#
_entry.id   AF-A0A261SF14-F1
#
_cell.length_a   1.000
_cell.length_b   1.000
_cell.length_c   1.000
_cell.angle_alpha   90.00
_cell.angle_beta   90.00
_cell.angle_gamma   90.00
#
_symmetry.space_group_name_H-M   'P 1'
#
loop_
_entity.id
_entity.type
_entity.pdbx_description
1 polymer ?
#
loop_
_entity_poly.entity_id
_entity_poly.type
_entity_poly.pdbx_seq_one_letter_code
_entity_poly.pdbx_strand_id
1 'polypeptide(L)'
;MASLIAGAVISLAAAPAQAQTTSASTSTTTVTNAGPLENRLPYNLDRAGKLPIDPRTLYDVRVEEGSDTYETLDLMASYLAMMPEVTARIASLGAAERQKFFIAARANGANRLPIFVSLLQQENEIAFLKLANQEECVAYVQAQPGSAGERTRTAVLLAFFERGGDGASAIAYDWKEVELQKIVAYLRQAPLNVSTKEEADSARYLAVGMMSERDRLRIAALADKLRNGATDPATVCDYHRAMREVYARGPRAQRVLLARPEVR
;
A
#
# COMPACT_ATOMS: atom_id res chain seq x y z
N MET A 1 -68.57 -10.51 -26.67
CA MET A 1 -68.36 -11.19 -27.98
C MET A 1 -67.14 -12.09 -27.80
N ALA A 2 -67.38 -13.38 -27.49
CA ALA A 2 -67.22 -14.54 -28.39
C ALA A 2 -65.73 -14.89 -28.64
N SER A 3 -65.15 -15.94 -28.02
CA SER A 3 -65.06 -17.37 -28.48
C SER A 3 -64.24 -17.50 -29.79
N LEU A 4 -63.27 -18.40 -30.03
CA LEU A 4 -62.98 -19.81 -29.67
C LEU A 4 -61.45 -20.07 -29.91
N ILE A 5 -60.69 -20.83 -29.12
CA ILE A 5 -60.47 -22.30 -29.06
C ILE A 5 -59.76 -22.94 -30.27
N ALA A 6 -58.63 -23.62 -30.02
CA ALA A 6 -58.23 -24.99 -30.43
C ALA A 6 -56.69 -25.09 -30.49
N GLY A 7 -55.99 -25.89 -29.69
CA GLY A 7 -55.85 -27.36 -29.76
C GLY A 7 -54.35 -27.65 -29.98
N ALA A 8 -53.65 -28.61 -29.37
CA ALA A 8 -54.03 -29.95 -28.97
C ALA A 8 -53.15 -30.46 -27.80
N VAL A 9 -53.73 -31.41 -27.07
CA VAL A 9 -53.14 -32.26 -26.03
C VAL A 9 -52.74 -33.59 -26.67
N ILE A 10 -51.71 -34.26 -26.14
CA ILE A 10 -51.45 -35.73 -26.00
C ILE A 10 -49.95 -35.86 -25.64
N SER A 11 -49.41 -36.74 -24.79
CA SER A 11 -49.79 -37.51 -23.60
C SER A 11 -48.48 -38.12 -23.07
N LEU A 12 -48.47 -38.44 -21.77
CA LEU A 12 -47.39 -39.04 -20.98
C LEU A 12 -46.80 -40.35 -21.56
N ALA A 13 -45.51 -40.59 -21.31
CA ALA A 13 -45.01 -41.89 -20.85
C ALA A 13 -43.63 -41.79 -20.13
N ALA A 14 -43.64 -42.22 -18.86
CA ALA A 14 -42.63 -42.96 -18.08
C ALA A 14 -41.11 -42.69 -18.23
N ALA A 15 -40.49 -42.29 -17.11
CA ALA A 15 -39.09 -42.58 -16.75
C ALA A 15 -38.92 -44.09 -16.39
N PRO A 16 -37.72 -44.66 -16.07
CA PRO A 16 -36.41 -44.03 -15.79
C PRO A 16 -35.17 -44.77 -16.38
N ALA A 17 -33.97 -44.18 -16.30
CA ALA A 17 -32.72 -44.81 -15.81
C ALA A 17 -31.46 -44.04 -16.25
N GLN A 18 -30.71 -43.59 -15.24
CA GLN A 18 -29.24 -43.62 -15.14
C GLN A 18 -28.40 -43.01 -16.28
N ALA A 19 -27.91 -41.79 -16.03
CA ALA A 19 -26.53 -41.45 -16.31
C ALA A 19 -25.99 -40.64 -15.11
N GLN A 20 -25.03 -41.23 -14.40
CA GLN A 20 -24.26 -40.58 -13.36
C GLN A 20 -23.50 -39.40 -13.97
N THR A 21 -23.82 -38.18 -13.53
CA THR A 21 -22.88 -37.05 -13.61
C THR A 21 -22.66 -36.55 -12.20
N THR A 22 -21.46 -36.84 -11.71
CA THR A 22 -20.88 -36.33 -10.47
C THR A 22 -20.99 -34.81 -10.44
N SER A 23 -21.94 -34.28 -9.68
CA SER A 23 -21.93 -32.87 -9.30
C SER A 23 -20.84 -32.68 -8.24
N ALA A 24 -19.66 -32.28 -8.71
CA ALA A 24 -18.66 -31.70 -7.83
C ALA A 24 -19.28 -30.46 -7.18
N SER A 25 -19.43 -30.54 -5.86
CA SER A 25 -19.69 -29.39 -5.00
C SER A 25 -18.54 -28.42 -5.18
N THR A 26 -18.70 -27.43 -6.06
CA THR A 26 -17.80 -26.28 -6.10
C THR A 26 -18.14 -25.42 -4.89
N SER A 27 -17.58 -25.83 -3.75
CA SER A 27 -17.42 -24.95 -2.60
C SER A 27 -16.67 -23.73 -3.08
N THR A 28 -17.35 -22.58 -3.08
CA THR A 28 -16.74 -21.29 -3.32
C THR A 28 -15.77 -21.04 -2.16
N THR A 29 -14.53 -21.52 -2.31
CA THR A 29 -13.44 -21.15 -1.43
C THR A 29 -13.16 -19.68 -1.71
N THR A 30 -13.68 -18.83 -0.84
CA THR A 30 -13.20 -17.46 -0.66
C THR A 30 -11.68 -17.54 -0.54
N VAL A 31 -10.98 -17.12 -1.59
CA VAL A 31 -9.52 -17.01 -1.58
C VAL A 31 -9.16 -15.78 -0.75
N THR A 32 -9.15 -15.95 0.56
CA THR A 32 -8.57 -15.00 1.51
C THR A 32 -7.05 -15.16 1.44
N ASN A 33 -6.43 -14.66 0.36
CA ASN A 33 -4.97 -14.69 0.19
C ASN A 33 -4.31 -13.50 0.91
N ALA A 34 -4.39 -13.50 2.23
CA ALA A 34 -3.53 -12.71 3.12
C ALA A 34 -3.32 -13.53 4.41
N GLY A 35 -2.67 -14.68 4.28
CA GLY A 35 -2.13 -15.38 5.45
C GLY A 35 -0.85 -14.67 5.92
N PRO A 36 -0.55 -14.66 7.22
CA PRO A 36 0.71 -14.14 7.74
C PRO A 36 1.90 -14.85 7.07
N LEU A 37 2.88 -14.07 6.62
CA LEU A 37 4.11 -14.51 5.96
C LEU A 37 4.83 -15.67 6.69
N GLU A 38 4.63 -15.81 8.00
CA GLU A 38 5.18 -16.87 8.85
C GLU A 38 4.83 -18.29 8.37
N ASN A 39 3.68 -18.48 7.73
CA ASN A 39 3.24 -19.81 7.27
C ASN A 39 3.65 -20.15 5.82
N ARG A 40 4.50 -19.34 5.17
CA ARG A 40 4.89 -19.53 3.76
C ARG A 40 6.38 -19.79 3.52
N LEU A 41 7.21 -19.97 4.56
CA LEU A 41 8.66 -20.05 4.40
C LEU A 41 9.23 -21.42 4.83
N PRO A 42 9.72 -22.25 3.88
CA PRO A 42 10.37 -23.52 4.19
C PRO A 42 11.92 -23.44 4.22
N TYR A 43 12.52 -22.28 4.49
CA TYR A 43 13.96 -22.09 4.33
C TYR A 43 14.68 -21.83 5.65
N ASN A 44 15.55 -22.76 6.01
CA ASN A 44 16.44 -22.71 7.19
C ASN A 44 17.40 -21.52 7.08
N LEU A 45 17.31 -20.58 8.04
CA LEU A 45 18.13 -19.37 8.15
C LEU A 45 19.62 -19.65 8.47
N ASP A 46 19.97 -20.89 8.80
CA ASP A 46 21.27 -21.25 9.39
C ASP A 46 22.45 -21.45 8.39
N ARG A 47 22.27 -21.23 7.08
CA ARG A 47 23.24 -21.75 6.07
C ARG A 47 23.91 -20.79 5.08
N ALA A 48 23.98 -19.49 5.34
CA ALA A 48 24.77 -18.58 4.49
C ALA A 48 25.93 -17.92 5.26
N GLY A 49 27.16 -18.32 4.95
CA GLY A 49 28.37 -17.66 5.47
C GLY A 49 28.47 -16.23 4.92
N LYS A 50 28.00 -15.24 5.71
CA LYS A 50 28.00 -13.77 5.51
C LYS A 50 27.52 -13.33 4.12
N LEU A 51 26.33 -12.74 4.00
CA LEU A 51 26.00 -11.42 4.53
C LEU A 51 24.54 -11.32 5.01
N PRO A 52 24.26 -11.38 6.33
CA PRO A 52 23.02 -10.81 6.83
C PRO A 52 23.07 -9.30 6.59
N ILE A 53 22.05 -8.76 5.93
CA ILE A 53 21.88 -7.31 5.78
C ILE A 53 21.62 -6.77 7.18
N ASP A 54 22.41 -5.79 7.64
CA ASP A 54 22.12 -5.15 8.92
C ASP A 54 20.79 -4.38 8.77
N PRO A 55 19.77 -4.62 9.61
CA PRO A 55 18.46 -3.99 9.53
C PRO A 55 18.53 -2.45 9.47
N ARG A 56 19.51 -1.85 10.15
CA ARG A 56 19.71 -0.39 10.21
C ARG A 56 20.13 0.20 8.85
N THR A 57 20.72 -0.62 7.98
CA THR A 57 21.15 -0.18 6.64
C THR A 57 20.00 0.03 5.66
N LEU A 58 18.80 -0.49 5.98
CA LEU A 58 17.64 -0.35 5.11
C LEU A 58 17.14 1.10 5.06
N TYR A 59 17.14 1.82 6.20
CA TYR A 59 16.45 3.11 6.34
C TYR A 59 17.29 4.28 6.88
N ASP A 60 18.54 4.07 7.31
CA ASP A 60 19.35 5.12 7.96
C ASP A 60 18.69 5.71 9.21
N VAL A 61 18.11 4.83 10.02
CA VAL A 61 17.38 5.19 11.24
C VAL A 61 17.93 4.37 12.39
N ARG A 62 18.00 5.01 13.56
CA ARG A 62 18.32 4.32 14.79
C ARG A 62 17.04 3.69 15.30
N VAL A 63 16.99 2.37 15.29
CA VAL A 63 15.97 1.54 15.90
C VAL A 63 16.60 0.76 17.04
N GLU A 64 15.90 0.66 18.15
CA GLU A 64 16.36 -0.08 19.33
C GLU A 64 16.34 -1.59 19.05
N GLU A 65 17.41 -2.30 19.42
CA GLU A 65 17.43 -3.76 19.27
C GLU A 65 16.35 -4.41 20.14
N GLY A 66 15.57 -5.32 19.56
CA GLY A 66 14.47 -5.99 20.25
C GLY A 66 13.14 -5.21 20.28
N SER A 67 13.05 -4.04 19.63
CA SER A 67 11.74 -3.41 19.37
C SER A 67 11.00 -4.13 18.25
N ASP A 68 9.66 -4.11 18.25
CA ASP A 68 8.82 -4.65 17.16
C ASP A 68 9.24 -4.09 15.78
N THR A 69 9.66 -2.83 15.76
CA THR A 69 10.18 -2.17 14.55
C THR A 69 11.52 -2.76 14.12
N TYR A 70 12.44 -2.99 15.05
CA TYR A 70 13.70 -3.66 14.73
C TYR A 70 13.46 -5.07 14.20
N GLU A 71 12.61 -5.85 14.86
CA GLU A 71 12.22 -7.19 14.40
C GLU A 71 11.60 -7.17 13.00
N THR A 72 10.77 -6.18 12.71
CA THR A 72 10.20 -5.98 11.37
C THR A 72 11.28 -5.70 10.33
N LEU A 73 12.24 -4.82 10.64
CA LEU A 73 13.36 -4.52 9.75
C LEU A 73 14.31 -5.71 9.58
N ASP A 74 14.50 -6.51 10.63
CA ASP A 74 15.31 -7.72 10.59
C ASP A 74 14.67 -8.81 9.73
N LEU A 75 13.36 -8.97 9.82
CA LEU A 75 12.61 -9.86 8.93
C LEU A 75 12.72 -9.41 7.46
N MET A 76 12.64 -8.10 7.18
CA MET A 76 12.86 -7.57 5.82
C MET A 76 14.28 -7.84 5.34
N ALA A 77 15.28 -7.56 6.17
CA ALA A 77 16.68 -7.76 5.85
C ALA A 77 16.97 -9.24 5.56
N SER A 78 16.41 -10.14 6.36
CA SER A 78 16.48 -11.59 6.17
C SER A 78 15.83 -12.02 4.86
N TYR A 79 14.63 -11.51 4.55
CA TYR A 79 13.96 -11.79 3.28
C TYR A 79 14.79 -11.34 2.07
N LEU A 80 15.32 -10.12 2.12
CA LEU A 80 16.17 -9.57 1.06
C LEU A 80 17.47 -10.36 0.89
N ALA A 81 18.09 -10.81 1.99
CA ALA A 81 19.31 -11.61 1.94
C ALA A 81 19.10 -12.99 1.27
N MET A 82 17.86 -13.52 1.32
CA MET A 82 17.49 -14.74 0.61
C MET A 82 17.30 -14.55 -0.90
N MET A 83 17.21 -13.30 -1.39
CA MET A 83 17.05 -13.03 -2.81
C MET A 83 18.41 -12.98 -3.54
N PRO A 84 18.68 -13.88 -4.51
CA PRO A 84 19.98 -13.91 -5.19
C PRO A 84 20.32 -12.61 -5.91
N GLU A 85 19.34 -11.96 -6.54
CA GLU A 85 19.54 -10.68 -7.22
C GLU A 85 19.94 -9.53 -6.28
N VAL A 86 19.44 -9.52 -5.04
CA VAL A 86 19.83 -8.54 -4.02
C VAL A 86 21.25 -8.85 -3.56
N THR A 87 21.50 -10.09 -3.14
CA THR A 87 22.79 -10.52 -2.60
C THR A 87 23.92 -10.30 -3.61
N ALA A 88 23.72 -10.66 -4.88
CA ALA A 88 24.69 -10.41 -5.95
C ALA A 88 25.00 -8.91 -6.12
N ARG A 89 24.01 -8.04 -5.92
CA ARG A 89 24.19 -6.59 -6.06
C ARG A 89 24.93 -5.95 -4.89
N ILE A 90 24.75 -6.47 -3.68
CA ILE A 90 25.28 -5.85 -2.45
C ILE A 90 26.52 -6.53 -1.87
N ALA A 91 26.88 -7.72 -2.35
CA ALA A 91 27.96 -8.52 -1.79
C ALA A 91 29.31 -7.79 -1.75
N SER A 92 29.63 -7.04 -2.81
CA SER A 92 30.88 -6.28 -2.93
C SER A 92 30.83 -4.88 -2.33
N LEU A 93 29.66 -4.42 -1.87
CA LEU A 93 29.45 -3.06 -1.40
C LEU A 93 29.78 -2.93 0.09
N GLY A 94 30.41 -1.81 0.48
CA GLY A 94 30.55 -1.40 1.88
C GLY A 94 29.21 -0.93 2.47
N ALA A 95 29.12 -0.80 3.80
CA ALA A 95 27.87 -0.45 4.50
C ALA A 95 27.21 0.83 3.96
N ALA A 96 27.99 1.91 3.79
CA ALA A 96 27.50 3.18 3.26
C ALA A 96 27.00 3.08 1.80
N GLU A 97 27.60 2.19 0.99
CA GLU A 97 27.20 1.97 -0.40
C GLU A 97 25.92 1.13 -0.49
N ARG A 98 25.76 0.12 0.39
CA ARG A 98 24.50 -0.64 0.51
C ARG A 98 23.34 0.24 0.90
N GLN A 99 23.57 1.15 1.85
CA GLN A 99 22.57 2.13 2.26
C GLN A 99 22.16 3.04 1.09
N LYS A 100 23.12 3.59 0.35
CA LYS A 100 22.83 4.37 -0.88
C LYS A 100 22.05 3.55 -1.90
N PHE A 101 22.40 2.28 -2.07
CA PHE A 101 21.68 1.36 -2.95
C PHE A 101 20.22 1.18 -2.51
N PHE A 102 19.94 0.86 -1.25
CA PHE A 102 18.55 0.65 -0.78
C PHE A 102 17.72 1.93 -0.82
N ILE A 103 18.31 3.09 -0.54
CA ILE A 103 17.65 4.39 -0.72
C ILE A 103 17.24 4.58 -2.19
N ALA A 104 18.17 4.38 -3.12
CA ALA A 104 17.89 4.50 -4.55
C ALA A 104 16.85 3.47 -5.03
N ALA A 105 16.95 2.23 -4.56
CA ALA A 105 16.04 1.15 -4.91
C ALA A 105 14.61 1.44 -4.44
N ARG A 106 14.42 1.94 -3.22
CA ARG A 106 13.09 2.31 -2.72
C ARG A 106 12.51 3.52 -3.46
N ALA A 107 13.31 4.56 -3.68
CA ALA A 107 12.87 5.76 -4.38
C ALA A 107 12.46 5.48 -5.84
N ASN A 108 13.30 4.74 -6.57
CA ASN A 108 13.00 4.39 -7.96
C ASN A 108 11.92 3.29 -8.07
N GLY A 109 11.95 2.33 -7.15
CA GLY A 109 10.97 1.26 -7.03
C GLY A 109 9.55 1.73 -6.75
N ALA A 110 9.39 2.80 -5.97
CA ALA A 110 8.08 3.44 -5.74
C ALA A 110 7.39 3.86 -7.05
N ASN A 111 8.17 4.29 -8.05
CA ASN A 111 7.68 4.68 -9.37
C ASN A 111 7.39 3.48 -10.29
N ARG A 112 7.62 2.25 -9.82
CA ARG A 112 7.50 1.00 -10.60
C ARG A 112 6.58 -0.01 -9.92
N LEU A 113 5.93 0.38 -8.83
CA LEU A 113 5.03 -0.50 -8.11
C LEU A 113 3.85 -0.92 -8.99
N PRO A 114 3.46 -2.21 -8.98
CA PRO A 114 2.20 -2.64 -9.58
C PRO A 114 1.02 -1.87 -8.98
N ILE A 115 -0.03 -1.63 -9.78
CA ILE A 115 -1.19 -0.82 -9.37
C ILE A 115 -1.80 -1.28 -8.05
N PHE A 116 -1.90 -2.59 -7.80
CA PHE A 116 -2.47 -3.10 -6.55
C PHE A 116 -1.59 -2.75 -5.33
N VAL A 117 -0.26 -2.75 -5.48
CA VAL A 117 0.68 -2.34 -4.42
C VAL A 117 0.63 -0.82 -4.23
N SER A 118 0.50 -0.04 -5.31
CA SER A 118 0.31 1.41 -5.20
C SER A 118 -0.97 1.77 -4.42
N LEU A 119 -2.06 1.05 -4.67
CA LEU A 119 -3.31 1.21 -3.92
C LEU A 119 -3.14 0.81 -2.45
N LEU A 120 -2.48 -0.30 -2.17
CA LEU A 120 -2.16 -0.71 -0.79
C LEU A 120 -1.32 0.34 -0.06
N GLN A 121 -0.29 0.89 -0.72
CA GLN A 121 0.52 1.98 -0.17
C GLN A 121 -0.34 3.21 0.18
N GLN A 122 -1.26 3.58 -0.70
CA GLN A 122 -2.18 4.69 -0.46
C GLN A 122 -3.12 4.40 0.72
N GLU A 123 -3.66 3.19 0.82
CA GLU A 123 -4.54 2.75 1.91
C GLU A 123 -3.80 2.78 3.26
N ASN A 124 -2.55 2.30 3.30
CA ASN A 124 -1.69 2.40 4.48
C ASN A 124 -1.41 3.86 4.88
N GLU A 125 -1.13 4.74 3.91
CA GLU A 125 -0.92 6.16 4.18
C GLU A 125 -2.18 6.81 4.77
N ILE A 126 -3.37 6.47 4.26
CA ILE A 126 -4.64 6.95 4.81
C ILE A 126 -4.86 6.42 6.23
N ALA A 127 -4.62 5.13 6.45
CA ALA A 127 -4.78 4.50 7.76
C ALA A 127 -3.83 5.11 8.80
N PHE A 128 -2.56 5.28 8.43
CA PHE A 128 -1.57 5.98 9.25
C PHE A 128 -2.05 7.40 9.59
N LEU A 129 -2.44 8.20 8.60
CA LEU A 129 -2.85 9.59 8.86
C LEU A 129 -4.06 9.68 9.81
N LYS A 130 -4.96 8.69 9.82
CA LYS A 130 -6.10 8.63 10.75
C LYS A 130 -5.69 8.32 12.19
N LEU A 131 -4.69 7.46 12.38
CA LEU A 131 -4.25 6.98 13.70
C LEU A 131 -3.09 7.81 14.29
N ALA A 132 -2.33 8.49 13.43
CA ALA A 132 -1.21 9.32 13.83
C ALA A 132 -1.68 10.43 14.77
N ASN A 133 -0.84 10.78 15.74
CA ASN A 133 -1.05 12.00 16.50
C ASN A 133 -0.76 13.23 15.61
N GLN A 134 -1.01 14.43 16.13
CA GLN A 134 -0.88 15.66 15.36
C GLN A 134 0.57 15.95 14.93
N GLU A 135 1.55 15.65 15.78
CA GLU A 135 2.97 15.86 15.51
C GLU A 135 3.47 14.90 14.41
N GLU A 136 3.14 13.61 14.54
CA GLU A 136 3.44 12.58 13.55
C GLU A 136 2.83 12.93 12.19
N CYS A 137 1.56 13.31 12.17
CA CYS A 137 0.90 13.67 10.92
C CYS A 137 1.55 14.89 10.25
N VAL A 138 1.90 15.94 11.00
CA VAL A 138 2.55 17.13 10.41
C VAL A 138 3.93 16.82 9.89
N ALA A 139 4.74 16.12 10.69
CA ALA A 139 6.08 15.71 10.27
C ALA A 139 6.02 14.84 9.01
N TYR A 140 5.04 13.94 8.91
CA TYR A 140 4.83 13.11 7.74
C TYR A 140 4.38 13.90 6.51
N VAL A 141 3.42 14.82 6.67
CA VAL A 141 2.83 15.60 5.57
C VAL A 141 3.80 16.64 5.01
N GLN A 142 4.52 17.36 5.87
CA GLN A 142 5.47 18.39 5.45
C GLN A 142 6.72 17.79 4.80
N ALA A 143 7.06 16.57 5.18
CA ALA A 143 8.14 15.83 4.56
C ALA A 143 7.74 15.40 3.14
N GLN A 144 8.25 16.11 2.13
CA GLN A 144 7.92 15.82 0.74
C GLN A 144 8.48 14.45 0.31
N PRO A 145 7.66 13.59 -0.33
CA PRO A 145 8.12 12.30 -0.80
C PRO A 145 9.23 12.46 -1.86
N GLY A 146 10.17 11.51 -1.92
CA GLY A 146 11.24 11.50 -2.93
C GLY A 146 12.24 12.67 -2.82
N SER A 147 12.36 13.28 -1.65
CA SER A 147 13.34 14.33 -1.32
C SER A 147 14.10 13.96 -0.03
N ALA A 148 14.89 14.89 0.54
CA ALA A 148 15.42 14.74 1.90
C ALA A 148 14.33 14.43 2.96
N GLY A 149 13.08 14.86 2.70
CA GLY A 149 11.92 14.54 3.53
C GLY A 149 11.56 13.06 3.60
N GLU A 150 11.97 12.21 2.65
CA GLU A 150 11.63 10.78 2.68
C GLU A 150 12.16 10.09 3.94
N ARG A 151 13.34 10.52 4.42
CA ARG A 151 13.91 10.03 5.68
C ARG A 151 13.02 10.40 6.86
N THR A 152 12.52 11.63 6.90
CA THR A 152 11.60 12.10 7.95
C THR A 152 10.29 11.31 7.91
N ARG A 153 9.69 11.10 6.73
CA ARG A 153 8.46 10.27 6.61
C ARG A 153 8.67 8.87 7.15
N THR A 154 9.79 8.25 6.80
CA THR A 154 10.15 6.91 7.29
C THR A 154 10.31 6.91 8.80
N ALA A 155 11.11 7.84 9.35
CA ALA A 155 11.35 7.91 10.79
C ALA A 155 10.04 8.08 11.59
N VAL A 156 9.12 8.89 11.08
CA VAL A 156 7.79 9.08 11.69
C VAL A 156 6.97 7.80 11.64
N LEU A 157 6.93 7.09 10.51
CA LEU A 157 6.21 5.81 10.41
C LEU A 157 6.78 4.76 11.37
N LEU A 158 8.10 4.66 11.47
CA LEU A 158 8.75 3.71 12.35
C LEU A 158 8.51 4.05 13.83
N ALA A 159 8.58 5.32 14.22
CA ALA A 159 8.22 5.76 15.57
C ALA A 159 6.74 5.48 15.89
N PHE A 160 5.85 5.64 14.92
CA PHE A 160 4.44 5.28 15.05
C PHE A 160 4.26 3.77 15.31
N PHE A 161 5.03 2.92 14.63
CA PHE A 161 5.00 1.47 14.89
C PHE A 161 5.58 1.12 16.26
N GLU A 162 6.69 1.75 16.68
CA GLU A 162 7.30 1.52 18.01
C GLU A 162 6.39 1.93 19.16
N ARG A 163 5.62 3.01 19.00
CA ARG A 163 4.66 3.47 20.01
C ARG A 163 3.56 2.45 20.29
N GLY A 164 3.25 1.59 19.33
CA GLY A 164 2.18 0.60 19.42
C GLY A 164 0.77 1.22 19.44
N GLY A 165 -0.25 0.36 19.32
CA GLY A 165 -1.67 0.73 19.39
C GLY A 165 -2.56 -0.01 18.39
N ASP A 166 -3.87 0.10 18.58
CA ASP A 166 -4.88 -0.56 17.74
C ASP A 166 -4.70 -0.14 16.27
N GLY A 167 -4.35 -1.11 15.43
CA GLY A 167 -4.16 -0.91 13.99
C GLY A 167 -2.73 -0.61 13.53
N ALA A 168 -1.79 -0.30 14.43
CA ALA A 168 -0.39 -0.04 14.06
C ALA A 168 0.29 -1.28 13.44
N SER A 169 0.08 -2.46 14.04
CA SER A 169 0.65 -3.73 13.55
C SER A 169 0.11 -4.13 12.17
N ALA A 170 -1.17 -3.86 11.90
CA ALA A 170 -1.77 -4.12 10.59
C ALA A 170 -1.12 -3.24 9.51
N ILE A 171 -0.95 -1.94 9.79
CA ILE A 171 -0.26 -1.01 8.90
C ILE A 171 1.21 -1.42 8.71
N ALA A 172 1.90 -1.84 9.78
CA ALA A 172 3.29 -2.26 9.72
C ALA A 172 3.50 -3.46 8.78
N TYR A 173 2.60 -4.44 8.82
CA TYR A 173 2.66 -5.62 7.94
C TYR A 173 2.53 -5.24 6.46
N ASP A 174 1.52 -4.45 6.11
CA ASP A 174 1.30 -4.03 4.73
C ASP A 174 2.37 -3.04 4.25
N TRP A 175 2.87 -2.18 5.14
CA TRP A 175 4.00 -1.30 4.86
C TRP A 175 5.26 -2.08 4.51
N LYS A 176 5.58 -3.12 5.29
CA LYS A 176 6.70 -4.03 5.05
C LYS A 176 6.62 -4.64 3.64
N GLU A 177 5.44 -5.13 3.25
CA GLU A 177 5.21 -5.71 1.92
C GLU A 177 5.45 -4.68 0.82
N VAL A 178 4.87 -3.48 0.94
CA VAL A 178 5.07 -2.38 -0.01
C VAL A 178 6.55 -2.05 -0.17
N GLU A 179 7.30 -1.96 0.92
CA GLU A 179 8.72 -1.61 0.90
C GLU A 179 9.59 -2.69 0.25
N LEU A 180 9.32 -3.97 0.51
CA LEU A 180 9.96 -5.08 -0.19
C LEU A 180 9.67 -5.01 -1.69
N GLN A 181 8.41 -4.80 -2.08
CA GLN A 181 8.01 -4.71 -3.49
C GLN A 181 8.68 -3.54 -4.22
N LYS A 182 8.97 -2.42 -3.56
CA LYS A 182 9.75 -1.32 -4.17
C LYS A 182 11.14 -1.80 -4.57
N ILE A 183 11.86 -2.47 -3.68
CA ILE A 183 13.22 -2.97 -3.95
C ILE A 183 13.20 -4.01 -5.08
N VAL A 184 12.24 -4.94 -5.05
CA VAL A 184 12.06 -5.96 -6.09
C VAL A 184 11.73 -5.33 -7.45
N ALA A 185 10.81 -4.39 -7.51
CA ALA A 185 10.43 -3.69 -8.74
C ALA A 185 11.61 -2.93 -9.35
N TYR A 186 12.45 -2.31 -8.52
CA TYR A 186 13.69 -1.66 -8.96
C TYR A 186 14.69 -2.65 -9.56
N LEU A 187 14.98 -3.74 -8.85
CA LEU A 187 15.95 -4.75 -9.31
C LEU A 187 15.52 -5.40 -10.62
N ARG A 188 14.22 -5.65 -10.77
CA ARG A 188 13.64 -6.23 -11.99
C ARG A 188 13.42 -5.22 -13.12
N GLN A 189 13.74 -3.94 -12.90
CA GLN A 189 13.50 -2.86 -13.87
C GLN A 189 12.05 -2.85 -14.38
N ALA A 190 11.08 -3.10 -13.49
CA ALA A 190 9.67 -3.14 -13.83
C ALA A 190 9.22 -1.82 -14.50
N PRO A 191 8.23 -1.82 -15.41
CA PRO A 191 7.81 -0.59 -16.10
C PRO A 191 7.45 0.54 -15.13
N LEU A 192 7.69 1.79 -15.55
CA LEU A 192 7.26 2.95 -14.77
C LEU A 192 5.72 2.97 -14.70
N ASN A 193 5.20 3.15 -13.48
CA ASN A 193 3.79 3.29 -13.17
C ASN A 193 3.58 4.63 -12.44
N VAL A 194 3.74 5.70 -13.20
CA VAL A 194 3.64 7.10 -12.77
C VAL A 194 2.43 7.75 -13.43
N SER A 195 1.90 8.80 -12.83
CA SER A 195 0.88 9.66 -13.46
C SER A 195 1.50 10.96 -13.94
N THR A 196 1.00 11.52 -15.04
CA THR A 196 1.35 12.90 -15.40
C THR A 196 0.72 13.87 -14.42
N LYS A 197 1.20 15.12 -14.43
CA LYS A 197 0.62 16.20 -13.63
C LYS A 197 -0.85 16.42 -13.99
N GLU A 198 -1.18 16.42 -15.27
CA GLU A 198 -2.54 16.63 -15.78
C GLU A 198 -3.48 15.50 -15.34
N GLU A 199 -3.01 14.25 -15.38
CA GLU A 199 -3.77 13.10 -14.90
C GLU A 199 -4.04 13.19 -13.39
N ALA A 200 -3.00 13.54 -12.61
CA ALA A 200 -3.11 13.70 -11.17
C ALA A 200 -4.07 14.85 -10.81
N ASP A 201 -3.94 16.01 -11.44
CA ASP A 201 -4.78 17.18 -11.19
C ASP A 201 -6.23 16.94 -11.63
N SER A 202 -6.44 16.27 -12.76
CA SER A 202 -7.77 15.84 -13.21
C SER A 202 -8.42 14.88 -12.21
N ALA A 203 -7.67 13.90 -11.71
CA ALA A 203 -8.16 12.97 -10.69
C ALA A 203 -8.51 13.68 -9.37
N ARG A 204 -7.69 14.64 -8.93
CA ARG A 204 -7.96 15.48 -7.74
C ARG A 204 -9.22 16.31 -7.95
N TYR A 205 -9.35 16.98 -9.10
CA TYR A 205 -10.52 17.81 -9.42
C TYR A 205 -11.81 16.99 -9.42
N LEU A 206 -11.80 15.82 -10.07
CA LEU A 206 -12.96 14.93 -10.07
C LEU A 206 -13.30 14.46 -8.66
N ALA A 207 -12.29 14.08 -7.86
CA ALA A 207 -12.51 13.68 -6.46
C ALA A 207 -13.15 14.81 -5.63
N VAL A 208 -12.72 16.06 -5.83
CA VAL A 208 -13.35 17.24 -5.21
C VAL A 208 -14.78 17.45 -5.71
N GLY A 209 -15.04 17.26 -7.00
CA GLY A 209 -16.38 17.36 -7.58
C GLY A 209 -17.39 16.36 -7.00
N MET A 210 -16.91 15.21 -6.53
CA MET A 210 -17.73 14.16 -5.89
C MET A 210 -17.89 14.34 -4.37
N MET A 211 -17.32 15.39 -3.77
CA MET A 211 -17.46 15.66 -2.35
C MET A 211 -18.92 15.99 -1.98
N SER A 212 -19.35 15.47 -0.83
CA SER A 212 -20.56 15.95 -0.17
C SER A 212 -20.44 17.45 0.13
N GLU A 213 -21.57 18.15 0.22
CA GLU A 213 -21.57 19.58 0.56
C GLU A 213 -20.88 19.85 1.91
N ARG A 214 -21.10 18.97 2.89
CA ARG A 214 -20.42 18.99 4.19
C ARG A 214 -18.89 18.91 4.04
N ASP A 215 -18.39 17.96 3.25
CA ASP A 215 -16.96 17.78 3.05
C ASP A 215 -16.35 18.99 2.32
N ARG A 216 -17.06 19.51 1.31
CA ARG A 216 -16.63 20.68 0.54
C ARG A 216 -16.48 21.92 1.43
N LEU A 217 -17.47 22.20 2.29
CA LEU A 217 -17.42 23.33 3.22
C LEU A 217 -16.29 23.16 4.24
N ARG A 218 -16.11 21.96 4.80
CA ARG A 218 -15.02 21.66 5.74
C ARG A 218 -13.65 21.89 5.10
N ILE A 219 -13.43 21.32 3.92
CA ILE A 219 -12.15 21.41 3.20
C ILE A 219 -11.89 22.85 2.73
N ALA A 220 -12.91 23.56 2.24
CA ALA A 220 -12.77 24.96 1.85
C ALA A 220 -12.34 25.84 3.03
N ALA A 221 -12.98 25.68 4.21
CA ALA A 221 -12.61 26.43 5.41
C ALA A 221 -11.18 26.15 5.89
N LEU A 222 -10.72 24.89 5.79
CA LEU A 222 -9.34 24.51 6.10
C LEU A 222 -8.35 25.07 5.08
N ALA A 223 -8.69 24.99 3.78
CA ALA A 223 -7.88 25.55 2.69
C ALA A 223 -7.75 27.08 2.81
N ASP A 224 -8.81 27.79 3.19
CA ASP A 224 -8.78 29.24 3.43
C ASP A 224 -7.81 29.62 4.54
N LYS A 225 -7.83 28.88 5.66
CA LYS A 225 -6.86 29.09 6.75
C LYS A 225 -5.42 28.91 6.25
N LEU A 226 -5.15 27.81 5.53
CA LEU A 226 -3.81 27.54 4.97
C LEU A 226 -3.37 28.61 3.97
N ARG A 227 -4.26 29.07 3.08
CA ARG A 227 -4.00 30.17 2.14
C ARG A 227 -3.68 31.48 2.85
N ASN A 228 -4.31 31.72 4.00
CA ASN A 228 -4.07 32.89 4.85
C ASN A 228 -2.88 32.73 5.80
N GLY A 229 -2.00 31.73 5.56
CA GLY A 229 -0.75 31.56 6.29
C GLY A 229 -0.89 30.79 7.60
N ALA A 230 -2.03 30.14 7.87
CA ALA A 230 -2.11 29.22 9.00
C ALA A 230 -1.11 28.07 8.77
N THR A 231 -0.14 27.98 9.68
CA THR A 231 0.86 26.92 9.73
C THR A 231 0.69 26.07 10.98
N ASP A 232 -0.39 26.30 11.73
CA ASP A 232 -0.66 25.52 12.93
C ASP A 232 -0.80 24.04 12.56
N PRO A 233 -0.18 23.14 13.33
CA PRO A 233 -0.15 21.72 13.00
C PRO A 233 -1.53 21.08 12.84
N ALA A 234 -2.56 21.58 13.53
CA ALA A 234 -3.89 21.01 13.52
C ALA A 234 -4.55 21.24 12.16
N THR A 235 -4.54 22.48 11.68
CA THR A 235 -5.13 22.86 10.40
C THR A 235 -4.48 22.12 9.24
N VAL A 236 -3.15 21.98 9.24
CA VAL A 236 -2.42 21.20 8.22
C VAL A 236 -2.88 19.74 8.24
N CYS A 237 -2.87 19.11 9.41
CA CYS A 237 -3.27 17.70 9.53
C CYS A 237 -4.72 17.44 9.18
N ASP A 238 -5.65 18.27 9.67
CA ASP A 238 -7.07 18.12 9.42
C ASP A 238 -7.39 18.30 7.94
N TYR A 239 -6.71 19.23 7.26
CA TYR A 239 -6.83 19.39 5.82
C TYR A 239 -6.39 18.12 5.08
N HIS A 240 -5.19 17.61 5.39
CA HIS A 240 -4.66 16.44 4.71
C HIS A 240 -5.50 15.17 4.99
N ARG A 241 -5.98 14.98 6.21
CA ARG A 241 -6.91 13.89 6.56
C ARG A 241 -8.20 13.99 5.76
N ALA A 242 -8.85 15.15 5.75
CA ALA A 242 -10.12 15.35 5.05
C ALA A 242 -9.95 15.11 3.54
N MET A 243 -8.88 15.61 2.93
CA MET A 243 -8.59 15.37 1.52
C MET A 243 -8.36 13.88 1.22
N ARG A 244 -7.58 13.19 2.06
CA ARG A 244 -7.30 11.76 1.91
C ARG A 244 -8.56 10.89 2.05
N GLU A 245 -9.47 11.25 2.95
CA GLU A 245 -10.78 10.59 3.10
C GLU A 245 -11.67 10.76 1.87
N VAL A 246 -11.61 11.92 1.21
CA VAL A 246 -12.32 12.12 -0.05
C VAL A 246 -11.71 11.28 -1.15
N TYR A 247 -10.39 11.27 -1.29
CA TYR A 247 -9.70 10.44 -2.28
C TYR A 247 -10.01 8.95 -2.11
N ALA A 248 -10.08 8.47 -0.87
CA ALA A 248 -10.41 7.08 -0.55
C ALA A 248 -11.82 6.66 -0.99
N ARG A 249 -12.78 7.60 -1.03
CA ARG A 249 -14.18 7.36 -1.42
C ARG A 249 -14.42 7.51 -2.92
N GLY A 250 -13.44 7.99 -3.68
CA GLY A 250 -13.56 8.16 -5.12
C GLY A 250 -13.67 6.83 -5.88
N PRO A 251 -14.19 6.85 -7.12
CA PRO A 251 -14.19 5.68 -7.99
C PRO A 251 -12.77 5.17 -8.23
N ARG A 252 -12.66 3.87 -8.50
CA ARG A 252 -11.38 3.17 -8.62
C ARG A 252 -10.43 3.83 -9.65
N ALA A 253 -10.96 4.33 -10.76
CA ALA A 253 -10.14 4.97 -11.80
C ALA A 253 -9.36 6.18 -11.25
N GLN A 254 -10.01 7.06 -10.47
CA GLN A 254 -9.37 8.21 -9.85
C GLN A 254 -8.41 7.78 -8.74
N ARG A 255 -8.79 6.79 -7.92
CA ARG A 255 -7.90 6.27 -6.86
C ARG A 255 -6.60 5.74 -7.42
N VAL A 256 -6.65 5.01 -8.55
CA VAL A 256 -5.46 4.51 -9.24
C VAL A 256 -4.55 5.65 -9.68
N LEU A 257 -5.09 6.71 -10.28
CA LEU A 257 -4.29 7.87 -10.69
C LEU A 257 -3.67 8.58 -9.47
N LEU A 258 -4.42 8.73 -8.38
CA LEU A 258 -3.96 9.36 -7.15
C LEU A 258 -2.99 8.50 -6.32
N ALA A 259 -2.93 7.19 -6.58
CA ALA A 259 -2.03 6.25 -5.92
C ALA A 259 -0.66 6.15 -6.61
N ARG A 260 -0.59 6.55 -7.89
CA ARG A 260 0.67 6.60 -8.64
C ARG A 260 1.49 7.82 -8.24
N PRO A 261 2.82 7.73 -8.16
CA PRO A 261 3.67 8.90 -8.05
C PRO A 261 3.50 9.83 -9.27
N GLU A 262 3.46 11.14 -9.03
CA GLU A 262 3.45 12.17 -10.08
C GLU A 262 4.87 12.33 -10.65
N VAL A 263 5.00 12.39 -11.98
CA VAL A 263 6.27 12.75 -12.64
C VAL A 263 6.63 14.18 -12.24
N ARG A 264 7.82 14.36 -11.65
CA ARG A 264 8.37 15.67 -11.30
C ARG A 264 9.31 16.19 -12.37
#